data_AF-A0A7C4X9F5-F1
#
_entry.id   AF-A0A7C4X9F5-F1
#
_cell.length_a   1.000
_cell.length_b   1.000
_cell.length_c   1.000
_cell.angle_alpha   90.00
_cell.angle_beta   90.00
_cell.angle_gamma   90.00
#
_symmetry.space_group_name_H-M   'P 1'
#
loop_
_entity.id
_entity.type
_entity.pdbx_description
1 polymer ?
#
loop_
_entity_poly.entity_id
_entity_poly.type
_entity_poly.pdbx_seq_one_letter_code
_entity_poly.pdbx_strand_id
1 'polypeptide(L)'
;KIQLYLPYYHALIGFLLYLNAYRLWQSDVRFLPFAQLSLSISPIIALSAIGAIKKIEKPLCTVGLALIILWVVQWSQNIHDWMSYSLKGMEHKPRYEDFTKVMQKLKGELYNPRIVYEHNPINELVGTVRAFELIPMFTNRGTLEGLYMQPSPSGPYVFYIQSLLTKSPSCPFPEYSYARMDLKRAFKYLQLFNVDTIVSVSDELKLKLFYSQHFIHLEEVGIFDIYKLRTSQEGYVTPLPYYPAVYGGENWREVFFDWFRLGDQDIPIVYCRGKCEELNNWPKFIPGEKIPKIPIDADQSLKVSVENEKIIISNAHIGKPLLVKVSYHKGWKVKGAERIYFCSPCFMLVVPKDKDVELYYQRGFEFFVGLLMTFIAIFYLLFTKIKEPSIKTKSSFFIVSIVIAALVTFSVMGTIFYFEAPEVAIRKVLNLMDQRDHSGALRVIAKYDKLRHSIVLPQLLYYKGLCLERLEKPDEAISSFHELYRRFPDTDMAAYALFHLGQLMERKGNLEEAIDFYTLGYENYQDLGCFQSLKRLRGGNQ
;
A
#
# COMPACT_ATOMS: atom_id res chain seq x y z
N LYS A 1 42.81 -12.62 -8.82
CA LYS A 1 41.97 -12.01 -9.89
C LYS A 1 40.47 -12.14 -9.61
N ILE A 2 39.89 -13.34 -9.43
CA ILE A 2 38.43 -13.51 -9.17
C ILE A 2 37.93 -12.71 -7.95
N GLN A 3 38.73 -12.60 -6.88
CA GLN A 3 38.36 -11.85 -5.69
C GLN A 3 38.30 -10.33 -5.86
N LEU A 4 39.08 -9.75 -6.79
CA LEU A 4 38.98 -8.33 -7.11
C LEU A 4 37.63 -8.01 -7.78
N TYR A 5 37.08 -8.95 -8.54
CA TYR A 5 35.82 -8.76 -9.25
C TYR A 5 34.60 -9.16 -8.41
N LEU A 6 34.78 -9.91 -7.32
CA LEU A 6 33.68 -10.38 -6.47
C LEU A 6 32.77 -9.24 -5.98
N PRO A 7 33.27 -8.10 -5.48
CA PRO A 7 32.41 -6.98 -5.07
C PRO A 7 31.65 -6.38 -6.25
N TYR A 8 32.27 -6.31 -7.43
CA TYR A 8 31.59 -5.82 -8.64
C TYR A 8 30.47 -6.76 -9.10
N TYR A 9 30.65 -8.08 -8.95
CA TYR A 9 29.56 -9.04 -9.19
C TYR A 9 28.40 -8.86 -8.19
N HIS A 10 28.70 -8.68 -6.90
CA HIS A 10 27.65 -8.42 -5.90
C HIS A 10 26.95 -7.08 -6.15
N ALA A 11 27.70 -6.06 -6.57
CA ALA A 11 27.15 -4.77 -6.97
C ALA A 11 26.19 -4.89 -8.14
N LEU A 12 26.58 -5.65 -9.16
CA LEU A 12 25.76 -5.89 -10.33
C LEU A 12 24.51 -6.70 -9.99
N ILE A 13 24.62 -7.75 -9.17
CA ILE A 13 23.46 -8.51 -8.67
C ILE A 13 22.50 -7.58 -7.91
N GLY A 14 23.01 -6.75 -7.00
CA GLY A 14 22.20 -5.78 -6.26
C GLY A 14 21.48 -4.79 -7.19
N PHE A 15 22.17 -4.27 -8.21
CA PHE A 15 21.57 -3.38 -9.21
C PHE A 15 20.49 -4.06 -10.05
N LEU A 16 20.68 -5.32 -10.44
CA LEU A 16 19.69 -6.06 -11.21
C LEU A 16 18.47 -6.43 -10.37
N LEU A 17 18.68 -6.80 -9.11
CA LEU A 17 17.59 -7.00 -8.17
C LEU A 17 16.82 -5.69 -7.93
N TYR A 18 17.51 -4.56 -7.82
CA TYR A 18 16.90 -3.23 -7.78
C TYR A 18 15.98 -3.00 -9.00
N LEU A 19 16.50 -3.20 -10.22
CA LEU A 19 15.72 -3.02 -11.45
C LEU A 19 14.53 -3.99 -11.59
N ASN A 20 14.55 -5.15 -10.93
CA ASN A 20 13.52 -6.18 -11.05
C ASN A 20 12.65 -6.35 -9.79
N ALA A 21 12.90 -5.57 -8.74
CA ALA A 21 12.27 -5.75 -7.43
C ALA A 21 10.74 -5.67 -7.47
N TYR A 22 10.19 -4.68 -8.17
CA TYR A 22 8.74 -4.51 -8.30
C TYR A 22 8.06 -5.74 -8.92
N ARG A 23 8.71 -6.42 -9.89
CA ARG A 23 8.20 -7.67 -10.48
C ARG A 23 8.26 -8.84 -9.49
N LEU A 24 9.24 -8.83 -8.58
CA LEU A 24 9.34 -9.77 -7.47
C LEU A 24 8.43 -9.39 -6.29
N TRP A 25 7.59 -8.35 -6.43
CA TRP A 25 6.74 -7.81 -5.37
C TRP A 25 7.54 -7.37 -4.13
N GLN A 26 8.75 -6.84 -4.37
CA GLN A 26 9.64 -6.28 -3.37
C GLN A 26 9.90 -4.81 -3.66
N SER A 27 10.26 -4.05 -2.62
CA SER A 27 10.73 -2.68 -2.79
C SER A 27 12.15 -2.70 -3.36
N ASP A 28 12.34 -1.98 -4.47
CA ASP A 28 13.59 -1.80 -5.20
C ASP A 28 14.74 -1.31 -4.32
N VAL A 29 14.49 -0.27 -3.52
CA VAL A 29 15.50 0.37 -2.68
C VAL A 29 16.15 -0.59 -1.69
N ARG A 30 15.54 -1.75 -1.39
CA ARG A 30 16.13 -2.77 -0.50
C ARG A 30 17.38 -3.43 -1.08
N PHE A 31 17.55 -3.43 -2.40
CA PHE A 31 18.68 -4.07 -3.06
C PHE A 31 19.86 -3.11 -3.30
N LEU A 32 19.60 -1.80 -3.30
CA LEU A 32 20.60 -0.78 -3.55
C LEU A 32 21.68 -0.70 -2.46
N PRO A 33 21.38 -0.84 -1.14
CA PRO A 33 22.40 -0.88 -0.09
C PRO A 33 23.44 -1.99 -0.28
N PHE A 34 23.04 -3.17 -0.77
CA PHE A 34 23.99 -4.25 -1.07
C PHE A 34 24.90 -3.88 -2.22
N ALA A 35 24.36 -3.20 -3.24
CA ALA A 35 25.16 -2.72 -4.36
C ALA A 35 26.14 -1.64 -3.92
N GLN A 36 25.66 -0.66 -3.15
CA GLN A 36 26.47 0.41 -2.57
C GLN A 36 27.57 -0.14 -1.67
N LEU A 37 27.24 -1.02 -0.72
CA LEU A 37 28.20 -1.65 0.18
C LEU A 37 29.28 -2.42 -0.61
N SER A 38 28.86 -3.18 -1.62
CA SER A 38 29.81 -3.92 -2.47
C SER A 38 30.74 -2.98 -3.24
N LEU A 39 30.20 -1.88 -3.77
CA LEU A 39 30.99 -0.84 -4.43
C LEU A 39 31.89 -0.08 -3.45
N SER A 40 31.49 0.11 -2.20
CA SER A 40 32.29 0.76 -1.14
C SER A 40 33.42 -0.12 -0.61
N ILE A 41 33.24 -1.44 -0.62
CA ILE A 41 34.29 -2.41 -0.22
C ILE A 41 35.27 -2.65 -1.37
N SER A 42 34.84 -2.46 -2.63
CA SER A 42 35.67 -2.70 -3.82
C SER A 42 37.01 -1.93 -3.85
N PRO A 43 37.11 -0.65 -3.43
CA PRO A 43 38.34 0.09 -3.35
C PRO A 43 39.21 -0.42 -2.21
N ILE A 44 38.64 -0.87 -1.09
CA ILE A 44 39.39 -1.46 0.03
C ILE A 44 40.06 -2.77 -0.40
N ILE A 45 39.35 -3.60 -1.16
CA ILE A 45 39.91 -4.84 -1.74
C ILE A 45 40.94 -4.53 -2.84
N ALA A 46 40.72 -3.48 -3.62
CA ALA A 46 41.71 -3.01 -4.60
C ALA A 46 42.97 -2.47 -3.91
N LEU A 47 42.82 -1.70 -2.82
CA LEU A 47 43.89 -1.15 -1.99
C LEU A 47 44.62 -2.24 -1.19
N SER A 48 43.94 -3.31 -0.74
CA SER A 48 44.61 -4.44 -0.09
C SER A 48 45.48 -5.23 -1.08
N ALA A 49 45.08 -5.29 -2.35
CA ALA A 49 45.92 -5.79 -3.43
C ALA A 49 47.13 -4.88 -3.74
N ILE A 50 47.09 -3.60 -3.35
CA ILE A 50 48.24 -2.66 -3.43
C ILE A 50 49.32 -2.98 -2.37
N GLY A 51 49.00 -3.75 -1.33
CA GLY A 51 50.00 -4.30 -0.40
C GLY A 51 51.07 -5.17 -1.10
N ALA A 52 50.78 -5.68 -2.30
CA ALA A 52 51.68 -6.44 -3.16
C ALA A 52 52.51 -5.58 -4.14
N ILE A 53 52.38 -4.25 -4.09
CA ILE A 53 53.03 -3.30 -5.00
C ILE A 53 54.22 -2.61 -4.30
N LYS A 54 55.26 -2.25 -5.06
CA LYS A 54 56.56 -1.71 -4.58
C LYS A 54 56.39 -0.53 -3.61
N LYS A 55 57.34 -0.35 -2.68
CA LYS A 55 57.35 0.68 -1.60
C LYS A 55 56.99 2.12 -2.04
N ILE A 56 57.25 2.50 -3.29
CA ILE A 56 57.02 3.84 -3.84
C ILE A 56 55.54 4.13 -4.17
N GLU A 57 54.71 3.11 -4.41
CA GLU A 57 53.32 3.31 -4.85
C GLU A 57 52.32 3.43 -3.69
N LYS A 58 52.72 3.02 -2.47
CA LYS A 58 51.93 3.16 -1.24
C LYS A 58 51.56 4.62 -0.92
N PRO A 59 52.50 5.58 -0.88
CA PRO A 59 52.16 6.99 -0.61
C PRO A 59 51.26 7.58 -1.71
N LEU A 60 51.42 7.20 -2.98
CA LEU A 60 50.56 7.64 -4.07
C LEU A 60 49.11 7.14 -3.91
N CYS A 61 48.92 5.89 -3.49
CA CYS A 61 47.58 5.36 -3.22
C CYS A 61 46.93 6.00 -2.00
N THR A 62 47.69 6.28 -0.94
CA THR A 62 47.19 7.03 0.23
C THR A 62 46.79 8.45 -0.15
N VAL A 63 47.59 9.15 -0.96
CA VAL A 63 47.27 10.47 -1.49
C VAL A 63 46.02 10.41 -2.38
N GLY A 64 45.93 9.42 -3.28
CA GLY A 64 44.74 9.22 -4.11
C GLY A 64 43.47 8.98 -3.30
N LEU A 65 43.54 8.14 -2.25
CA LEU A 65 42.42 7.91 -1.33
C LEU A 65 42.03 9.19 -0.59
N ALA A 66 43.00 9.94 -0.08
CA ALA A 66 42.76 11.22 0.59
C ALA A 66 42.10 12.23 -0.35
N LEU A 67 42.56 12.32 -1.61
CA LEU A 67 41.95 13.18 -2.63
C LEU A 67 40.51 12.75 -2.97
N ILE A 68 40.24 11.44 -3.06
CA ILE A 68 38.88 10.93 -3.27
C ILE A 68 37.99 11.27 -2.07
N ILE A 69 38.46 11.08 -0.84
CA ILE A 69 37.70 11.44 0.37
C ILE A 69 37.41 12.95 0.37
N LEU A 70 38.42 13.79 0.11
CA LEU A 70 38.26 15.23 0.03
C LEU A 70 37.26 15.63 -1.06
N TRP A 71 37.34 14.99 -2.23
CA TRP A 71 36.40 15.21 -3.33
C TRP A 71 34.98 14.79 -2.93
N VAL A 72 34.78 13.60 -2.38
CA VAL A 72 33.46 13.13 -1.93
C VAL A 72 32.87 14.08 -0.87
N VAL A 73 33.67 14.48 0.13
CA VAL A 73 33.22 15.40 1.19
C VAL A 73 32.88 16.78 0.62
N GLN A 74 33.66 17.30 -0.33
CA GLN A 74 33.43 18.60 -0.95
C GLN A 74 32.17 18.60 -1.84
N TRP A 75 31.88 17.50 -2.52
CA TRP A 75 30.77 17.40 -3.47
C TRP A 75 29.50 16.77 -2.85
N SER A 76 29.58 16.21 -1.65
CA SER A 76 28.41 15.68 -0.94
C SER A 76 27.60 16.81 -0.31
N GLN A 77 26.66 17.37 -1.05
CA GLN A 77 25.87 18.51 -0.57
C GLN A 77 24.88 18.16 0.56
N ASN A 78 24.43 16.89 0.65
CA ASN A 78 23.30 16.52 1.52
C ASN A 78 23.61 15.46 2.59
N ILE A 79 24.82 14.90 2.63
CA ILE A 79 25.13 13.78 3.55
C ILE A 79 25.11 14.25 5.01
N HIS A 80 25.66 15.44 5.30
CA HIS A 80 25.67 15.98 6.66
C HIS A 80 24.26 16.20 7.20
N ASP A 81 23.41 16.87 6.42
CA ASP A 81 22.03 17.15 6.80
C ASP A 81 21.20 15.86 6.92
N TRP A 82 21.39 14.90 6.00
CA TRP A 82 20.70 13.62 6.07
C TRP A 82 21.10 12.79 7.30
N MET A 83 22.41 12.72 7.62
CA MET A 83 22.89 12.04 8.83
C MET A 83 22.37 12.72 10.08
N SER A 84 22.46 14.06 10.13
CA SER A 84 21.93 14.89 11.21
C SER A 84 20.43 14.64 11.41
N TYR A 85 19.62 14.69 10.34
CA TYR A 85 18.18 14.43 10.39
C TYR A 85 17.87 13.01 10.89
N SER A 86 18.62 12.01 10.45
CA SER A 86 18.33 10.59 10.72
C SER A 86 18.85 10.11 12.07
N LEU A 87 19.96 10.67 12.56
CA LEU A 87 20.65 10.19 13.77
C LEU A 87 20.41 11.05 15.02
N LYS A 88 19.87 12.26 14.90
CA LYS A 88 19.54 13.11 16.06
C LYS A 88 18.38 12.58 16.90
N GLY A 89 17.58 11.65 16.38
CA GLY A 89 16.41 11.14 17.10
C GLY A 89 15.19 12.07 17.02
N MET A 90 14.02 11.54 17.38
CA MET A 90 12.74 12.27 17.31
C MET A 90 12.63 13.33 18.41
N GLU A 91 13.35 13.16 19.52
CA GLU A 91 13.37 14.04 20.67
C GLU A 91 13.88 15.46 20.37
N HIS A 92 14.62 15.63 19.27
CA HIS A 92 15.09 16.93 18.79
C HIS A 92 14.09 17.63 17.85
N LYS A 93 12.92 17.03 17.60
CA LYS A 93 11.90 17.62 16.73
C LYS A 93 11.10 18.70 17.47
N PRO A 94 10.71 19.80 16.78
CA PRO A 94 10.12 20.97 17.45
C PRO A 94 8.87 20.70 18.28
N ARG A 95 8.08 19.68 17.92
CA ARG A 95 6.81 19.33 18.56
C ARG A 95 6.83 17.93 19.19
N TYR A 96 8.02 17.39 19.49
CA TYR A 96 8.14 16.05 20.09
C TYR A 96 7.33 15.90 21.38
N GLU A 97 7.26 16.96 22.20
CA GLU A 97 6.46 16.95 23.43
C GLU A 97 4.97 16.66 23.16
N ASP A 98 4.39 17.27 22.12
CA ASP A 98 3.00 17.04 21.72
C ASP A 98 2.77 15.57 21.35
N PHE A 99 3.70 14.97 20.59
CA PHE A 99 3.66 13.54 20.24
C PHE A 99 3.70 12.65 21.50
N THR A 100 4.60 12.91 22.43
CA THR A 100 4.69 12.11 23.66
C THR A 100 3.43 12.23 24.52
N LYS A 101 2.82 13.42 24.59
CA LYS A 101 1.55 13.65 25.30
C LYS A 101 0.41 12.86 24.65
N VAL A 102 0.29 12.88 23.33
CA VAL A 102 -0.69 12.06 22.58
C VAL A 102 -0.50 10.58 22.91
N MET A 103 0.72 10.07 22.79
CA MET A 103 1.01 8.64 23.08
C MET A 103 0.69 8.26 24.54
N GLN A 104 1.01 9.11 25.50
CA GLN A 104 0.69 8.85 26.91
C GLN A 104 -0.81 8.76 27.17
N LYS A 105 -1.62 9.60 26.52
CA LYS A 105 -3.09 9.58 26.66
C LYS A 105 -3.73 8.39 25.98
N LEU A 106 -3.14 7.93 24.89
CA LEU A 106 -3.66 6.82 24.11
C LEU A 106 -3.20 5.45 24.58
N LYS A 107 -2.50 5.33 25.71
CA LYS A 107 -2.11 4.03 26.28
C LYS A 107 -3.31 3.10 26.47
N GLY A 108 -3.10 1.83 26.20
CA GLY A 108 -4.06 0.76 26.41
C GLY A 108 -3.39 -0.59 26.30
N GLU A 109 -4.13 -1.57 25.81
CA GLU A 109 -3.71 -2.96 25.63
C GLU A 109 -3.99 -3.42 24.20
N LEU A 110 -3.37 -4.54 23.80
CA LEU A 110 -3.47 -5.05 22.43
C LEU A 110 -4.92 -5.38 22.01
N TYR A 111 -5.76 -5.79 22.95
CA TYR A 111 -7.17 -6.10 22.70
C TYR A 111 -8.04 -4.85 22.52
N ASN A 112 -7.57 -3.66 22.91
CA ASN A 112 -8.30 -2.43 22.67
C ASN A 112 -8.35 -2.12 21.15
N PRO A 113 -9.37 -1.39 20.69
CA PRO A 113 -9.44 -0.97 19.30
C PRO A 113 -8.20 -0.17 18.87
N ARG A 114 -7.91 -0.26 17.58
CA ARG A 114 -6.78 0.40 16.94
C ARG A 114 -6.95 1.92 16.96
N ILE A 115 -5.82 2.62 16.82
CA ILE A 115 -5.74 4.06 16.62
C ILE A 115 -5.31 4.28 15.16
N VAL A 116 -5.98 5.18 14.45
CA VAL A 116 -5.51 5.70 13.17
C VAL A 116 -5.02 7.13 13.35
N TYR A 117 -4.11 7.57 12.49
CA TYR A 117 -3.62 8.94 12.47
C TYR A 117 -3.77 9.52 11.07
N GLU A 118 -3.86 10.85 10.99
CA GLU A 118 -3.84 11.56 9.72
C GLU A 118 -2.42 11.57 9.15
N HIS A 119 -2.23 10.96 7.98
CA HIS A 119 -1.00 11.15 7.21
C HIS A 119 -0.98 12.58 6.65
N ASN A 120 -0.05 13.39 7.14
CA ASN A 120 0.09 14.80 6.74
C ASN A 120 1.54 15.27 6.92
N PRO A 121 2.13 16.03 5.97
CA PRO A 121 3.49 16.57 6.10
C PRO A 121 3.78 17.32 7.41
N ILE A 122 2.78 17.90 8.06
CA ILE A 122 2.93 18.56 9.38
C ILE A 122 3.51 17.60 10.44
N ASN A 123 3.30 16.28 10.30
CA ASN A 123 3.88 15.27 11.19
C ASN A 123 5.42 15.27 11.18
N GLU A 124 6.09 15.89 10.21
CA GLU A 124 7.55 16.09 10.25
C GLU A 124 8.04 16.93 11.44
N LEU A 125 7.13 17.69 12.08
CA LEU A 125 7.40 18.44 13.31
C LEU A 125 7.58 17.56 14.54
N VAL A 126 7.19 16.28 14.48
CA VAL A 126 7.31 15.32 15.59
C VAL A 126 8.22 14.13 15.28
N GLY A 127 8.59 13.97 14.01
CA GLY A 127 9.40 12.85 13.52
C GLY A 127 9.53 12.91 12.01
N THR A 128 9.36 11.77 11.33
CA THR A 128 9.03 11.77 9.90
C THR A 128 7.52 11.87 9.73
N VAL A 129 7.04 12.03 8.49
CA VAL A 129 5.59 11.98 8.18
C VAL A 129 4.89 10.69 8.68
N ARG A 130 5.68 9.63 8.91
CA ARG A 130 5.25 8.30 9.37
C ARG A 130 5.47 8.05 10.87
N ALA A 131 5.75 9.09 11.67
CA ALA A 131 6.08 8.96 13.10
C ALA A 131 5.05 8.14 13.89
N PHE A 132 3.77 8.26 13.57
CA PHE A 132 2.67 7.58 14.26
C PHE A 132 2.53 6.08 13.90
N GLU A 133 3.32 5.55 12.96
CA GLU A 133 3.43 4.08 12.82
C GLU A 133 4.05 3.42 14.07
N LEU A 134 4.69 4.21 14.94
CA LEU A 134 5.23 3.77 16.22
C LEU A 134 4.18 3.71 17.34
N ILE A 135 2.91 4.05 17.10
CA ILE A 135 1.82 3.96 18.10
C ILE A 135 1.88 2.66 18.92
N PRO A 136 2.05 1.45 18.33
CA PRO A 136 2.09 0.22 19.11
C PRO A 136 3.23 0.17 20.13
N MET A 137 4.38 0.75 19.82
CA MET A 137 5.54 0.79 20.71
C MET A 137 5.29 1.66 21.94
N PHE A 138 4.52 2.74 21.82
CA PHE A 138 4.31 3.69 22.92
C PHE A 138 2.99 3.48 23.69
N THR A 139 1.98 2.89 23.03
CA THR A 139 0.61 2.78 23.58
C THR A 139 0.20 1.35 23.90
N ASN A 140 0.91 0.35 23.38
CA ASN A 140 0.50 -1.06 23.35
C ASN A 140 -0.83 -1.34 22.61
N ARG A 141 -1.35 -0.35 21.86
CA ARG A 141 -2.53 -0.49 20.98
C ARG A 141 -2.10 -0.60 19.52
N GLY A 142 -2.90 -1.28 18.71
CA GLY A 142 -2.63 -1.41 17.27
C GLY A 142 -2.83 -0.09 16.50
N THR A 143 -2.15 0.03 15.36
CA THR A 143 -2.43 1.03 14.31
C THR A 143 -2.72 0.33 12.98
N LEU A 144 -3.04 1.07 11.92
CA LEU A 144 -3.29 0.50 10.59
C LEU A 144 -2.01 0.40 9.75
N GLU A 145 -1.27 1.50 9.63
CA GLU A 145 -0.05 1.59 8.83
C GLU A 145 1.13 0.82 9.45
N GLY A 146 2.07 0.38 8.61
CA GLY A 146 3.30 -0.26 9.08
C GLY A 146 4.36 -0.43 7.99
N LEU A 147 5.61 -0.64 8.42
CA LEU A 147 6.78 -0.66 7.54
C LEU A 147 6.76 -1.77 6.48
N TYR A 148 6.35 -2.99 6.84
CA TYR A 148 6.30 -4.14 5.95
C TYR A 148 4.98 -4.24 5.16
N MET A 149 4.58 -3.13 4.55
CA MET A 149 3.30 -3.00 3.85
C MET A 149 3.18 -3.86 2.58
N GLN A 150 4.25 -3.99 1.78
CA GLN A 150 4.20 -4.68 0.48
C GLN A 150 3.87 -6.18 0.55
N PRO A 151 4.44 -6.97 1.49
CA PRO A 151 4.08 -8.37 1.63
C PRO A 151 2.74 -8.58 2.37
N SER A 152 2.19 -7.55 3.02
CA SER A 152 0.97 -7.69 3.80
C SER A 152 -0.27 -7.67 2.90
N PRO A 153 -1.20 -8.64 3.03
CA PRO A 153 -2.46 -8.59 2.31
C PRO A 153 -3.35 -7.41 2.75
N SER A 154 -3.09 -6.80 3.92
CA SER A 154 -3.84 -5.63 4.40
C SER A 154 -3.42 -4.31 3.77
N GLY A 155 -2.22 -4.25 3.16
CA GLY A 155 -1.61 -3.01 2.66
C GLY A 155 -2.58 -2.17 1.81
N PRO A 156 -3.09 -2.68 0.68
CA PRO A 156 -3.95 -1.91 -0.22
C PRO A 156 -5.18 -1.28 0.47
N TYR A 157 -5.79 -2.01 1.40
CA TYR A 157 -6.98 -1.56 2.13
C TYR A 157 -6.66 -0.49 3.17
N VAL A 158 -5.54 -0.64 3.90
CA VAL A 158 -5.08 0.36 4.87
C VAL A 158 -4.82 1.70 4.18
N PHE A 159 -4.10 1.70 3.06
CA PHE A 159 -3.81 2.97 2.36
C PHE A 159 -5.00 3.53 1.61
N TYR A 160 -6.01 2.71 1.27
CA TYR A 160 -7.31 3.21 0.84
C TYR A 160 -8.05 3.93 1.97
N ILE A 161 -8.03 3.39 3.19
CA ILE A 161 -8.60 4.07 4.38
C ILE A 161 -7.85 5.38 4.64
N GLN A 162 -6.52 5.38 4.57
CA GLN A 162 -5.71 6.58 4.73
C GLN A 162 -6.14 7.69 3.75
N SER A 163 -6.40 7.36 2.48
CA SER A 163 -6.81 8.36 1.49
C SER A 163 -8.21 8.94 1.73
N LEU A 164 -9.07 8.27 2.49
CA LEU A 164 -10.36 8.81 2.94
C LEU A 164 -10.22 9.84 4.07
N LEU A 165 -9.05 9.92 4.72
CA LEU A 165 -8.81 10.76 5.90
C LEU A 165 -7.87 11.95 5.63
N THR A 166 -7.22 12.03 4.46
CA THR A 166 -6.27 13.11 4.16
C THR A 166 -6.28 13.46 2.67
N LYS A 167 -5.94 14.71 2.35
CA LYS A 167 -5.63 15.16 0.99
C LYS A 167 -4.22 14.80 0.51
N SER A 168 -3.35 14.35 1.43
CA SER A 168 -1.96 14.01 1.15
C SER A 168 -1.65 12.56 1.52
N PRO A 169 -2.39 11.56 0.99
CA PRO A 169 -2.08 10.16 1.26
C PRO A 169 -0.73 9.77 0.67
N SER A 170 -0.08 8.78 1.27
CA SER A 170 1.24 8.28 0.83
C SER A 170 1.20 7.46 -0.47
N CYS A 171 0.08 6.79 -0.76
CA CYS A 171 -0.17 6.03 -1.98
C CYS A 171 0.97 5.07 -2.45
N PRO A 172 1.44 4.13 -1.60
CA PRO A 172 2.64 3.33 -1.89
C PRO A 172 2.45 2.19 -2.89
N PHE A 173 1.23 1.97 -3.41
CA PHE A 173 0.88 0.87 -4.31
C PHE A 173 0.34 1.37 -5.65
N PRO A 174 1.20 1.50 -6.69
CA PRO A 174 0.80 2.00 -8.01
C PRO A 174 -0.27 1.15 -8.71
N GLU A 175 -0.41 -0.12 -8.32
CA GLU A 175 -1.37 -1.07 -8.89
C GLU A 175 -2.80 -0.85 -8.36
N TYR A 176 -2.99 -0.03 -7.33
CA TYR A 176 -4.29 0.25 -6.72
C TYR A 176 -4.69 1.71 -6.92
N SER A 177 -6.00 1.96 -6.90
CA SER A 177 -6.56 3.31 -6.93
C SER A 177 -6.94 3.74 -5.52
N TYR A 178 -6.75 5.03 -5.22
CA TYR A 178 -7.05 5.62 -3.92
C TYR A 178 -8.27 6.52 -4.01
N ALA A 179 -9.01 6.64 -2.91
CA ALA A 179 -10.15 7.53 -2.83
C ALA A 179 -9.75 8.96 -2.46
N ARG A 180 -10.63 9.91 -2.77
CA ARG A 180 -10.61 11.24 -2.17
C ARG A 180 -11.04 11.20 -0.71
N MET A 181 -10.79 12.29 0.02
CA MET A 181 -11.23 12.42 1.40
C MET A 181 -12.76 12.38 1.53
N ASP A 182 -13.28 11.41 2.29
CA ASP A 182 -14.71 11.16 2.54
C ASP A 182 -14.88 10.52 3.93
N LEU A 183 -15.22 11.35 4.92
CA LEU A 183 -15.36 10.90 6.31
C LEU A 183 -16.57 9.98 6.54
N LYS A 184 -17.66 10.19 5.80
CA LYS A 184 -18.86 9.35 5.93
C LYS A 184 -18.53 7.92 5.54
N ARG A 185 -17.73 7.76 4.48
CA ARG A 185 -17.25 6.45 4.06
C ARG A 185 -16.13 5.92 4.96
N ALA A 186 -15.20 6.78 5.38
CA ALA A 186 -14.12 6.40 6.31
C ALA A 186 -14.68 5.74 7.57
N PHE A 187 -15.76 6.28 8.14
CA PHE A 187 -16.40 5.75 9.35
C PHE A 187 -16.68 4.24 9.26
N LYS A 188 -17.28 3.77 8.16
CA LYS A 188 -17.58 2.34 7.96
C LYS A 188 -16.32 1.47 7.94
N TYR A 189 -15.26 1.93 7.29
CA TYR A 189 -14.03 1.16 7.19
C TYR A 189 -13.24 1.16 8.50
N LEU A 190 -13.27 2.25 9.25
CA LEU A 190 -12.67 2.31 10.58
C LEU A 190 -13.34 1.30 11.53
N GLN A 191 -14.67 1.20 11.50
CA GLN A 191 -15.40 0.15 12.25
C GLN A 191 -15.02 -1.27 11.79
N LEU A 192 -14.93 -1.49 10.47
CA LEU A 192 -14.53 -2.78 9.89
C LEU A 192 -13.11 -3.18 10.33
N PHE A 193 -12.19 -2.23 10.48
CA PHE A 193 -10.83 -2.44 10.96
C PHE A 193 -10.67 -2.33 12.49
N ASN A 194 -11.76 -2.30 13.25
CA ASN A 194 -11.73 -2.16 14.71
C ASN A 194 -10.88 -0.96 15.16
N VAL A 195 -11.06 0.20 14.51
CA VAL A 195 -10.48 1.47 14.92
C VAL A 195 -11.54 2.25 15.67
N ASP A 196 -11.18 2.81 16.83
CA ASP A 196 -12.08 3.69 17.59
C ASP A 196 -11.53 5.10 17.78
N THR A 197 -10.25 5.34 17.49
CA THR A 197 -9.56 6.60 17.79
C THR A 197 -8.88 7.14 16.54
N ILE A 198 -9.03 8.44 16.30
CA ILE A 198 -8.35 9.19 15.23
C ILE A 198 -7.49 10.28 15.87
N VAL A 199 -6.23 10.36 15.47
CA VAL A 199 -5.33 11.51 15.73
C VAL A 199 -5.29 12.37 14.47
N SER A 200 -5.80 13.59 14.54
CA SER A 200 -5.88 14.53 13.41
C SER A 200 -4.96 15.73 13.60
N VAL A 201 -4.48 16.33 12.51
CA VAL A 201 -3.50 17.42 12.54
C VAL A 201 -3.83 18.59 11.61
N SER A 202 -4.47 18.35 10.46
CA SER A 202 -4.87 19.46 9.57
C SER A 202 -6.18 20.10 10.00
N ASP A 203 -6.28 21.41 9.81
CA ASP A 203 -7.50 22.16 10.08
C ASP A 203 -8.70 21.61 9.30
N GLU A 204 -8.49 21.15 8.06
CA GLU A 204 -9.56 20.58 7.25
C GLU A 204 -10.12 19.28 7.86
N LEU A 205 -9.25 18.34 8.28
CA LEU A 205 -9.72 17.11 8.89
C LEU A 205 -10.37 17.40 10.26
N LYS A 206 -9.74 18.26 11.08
CA LYS A 206 -10.29 18.68 12.38
C LYS A 206 -11.70 19.26 12.24
N LEU A 207 -11.89 20.21 11.32
CA LEU A 207 -13.21 20.81 11.05
C LEU A 207 -14.23 19.76 10.59
N LYS A 208 -13.85 18.87 9.66
CA LYS A 208 -14.77 17.82 9.17
C LYS A 208 -15.13 16.81 10.26
N LEU A 209 -14.20 16.48 11.16
CA LEU A 209 -14.47 15.60 12.31
C LEU A 209 -15.37 16.29 13.33
N PHE A 210 -15.12 17.57 13.63
CA PHE A 210 -15.90 18.37 14.60
C PHE A 210 -17.38 18.46 14.22
N TYR A 211 -17.70 18.69 12.94
CA TYR A 211 -19.08 18.78 12.46
C TYR A 211 -19.74 17.42 12.15
N SER A 212 -19.00 16.31 12.26
CA SER A 212 -19.54 14.99 11.96
C SER A 212 -20.22 14.39 13.19
N GLN A 213 -21.47 13.94 13.01
CA GLN A 213 -22.20 13.20 14.04
C GLN A 213 -21.58 11.85 14.42
N HIS A 214 -20.66 11.33 13.60
CA HIS A 214 -20.06 10.00 13.80
C HIS A 214 -18.87 9.99 14.77
N PHE A 215 -18.37 11.17 15.16
CA PHE A 215 -17.18 11.29 16.00
C PHE A 215 -17.46 12.13 17.26
N ILE A 216 -16.66 11.90 18.29
CA ILE A 216 -16.64 12.64 19.55
C ILE A 216 -15.26 13.26 19.66
N HIS A 217 -15.18 14.58 19.77
CA HIS A 217 -13.94 15.23 20.15
C HIS A 217 -13.61 14.85 21.59
N LEU A 218 -12.39 14.34 21.83
CA LEU A 218 -11.92 14.04 23.17
C LEU A 218 -11.13 15.21 23.75
N GLU A 219 -10.06 15.61 23.07
CA GLU A 219 -9.12 16.61 23.57
C GLU A 219 -8.22 17.14 22.46
N GLU A 220 -7.79 18.40 22.59
CA GLU A 220 -6.73 19.02 21.79
C GLU A 220 -5.38 18.87 22.52
N VAL A 221 -4.37 18.36 21.84
CA VAL A 221 -3.01 18.14 22.37
C VAL A 221 -2.00 18.79 21.44
N GLY A 222 -1.72 20.07 21.70
CA GLY A 222 -0.77 20.87 20.92
C GLY A 222 -1.27 21.01 19.48
N ILE A 223 -0.51 20.53 18.50
CA ILE A 223 -0.93 20.58 17.09
C ILE A 223 -1.98 19.51 16.71
N PHE A 224 -2.28 18.54 17.58
CA PHE A 224 -3.18 17.42 17.28
C PHE A 224 -4.54 17.55 17.98
N ASP A 225 -5.57 16.99 17.35
CA ASP A 225 -6.86 16.74 18.02
C ASP A 225 -7.15 15.24 18.01
N ILE A 226 -7.64 14.75 19.15
CA ILE A 226 -8.00 13.34 19.33
C ILE A 226 -9.52 13.20 19.25
N TYR A 227 -9.98 12.32 18.37
CA TYR A 227 -11.40 12.00 18.21
C TYR A 227 -11.67 10.52 18.45
N LYS A 228 -12.83 10.21 19.04
CA LYS A 228 -13.34 8.85 19.20
C LYS A 228 -14.53 8.59 18.27
N LEU A 229 -14.63 7.39 17.71
CA LEU A 229 -15.77 6.95 16.92
C LEU A 229 -16.98 6.66 17.80
N ARG A 230 -18.17 7.09 17.37
CA ARG A 230 -19.45 6.70 17.97
C ARG A 230 -19.91 5.36 17.40
N THR A 231 -19.40 4.26 17.95
CA THR A 231 -19.75 2.90 17.50
C THR A 231 -20.30 2.05 18.64
N SER A 232 -21.23 1.15 18.31
CA SER A 232 -21.77 0.11 19.19
C SER A 232 -21.14 -1.26 18.96
N GLN A 233 -20.50 -1.48 17.81
CA GLN A 233 -19.78 -2.72 17.51
C GLN A 233 -18.30 -2.55 17.86
N GLU A 234 -17.83 -3.38 18.79
CA GLU A 234 -16.48 -3.33 19.32
C GLU A 234 -15.78 -4.68 19.16
N GLY A 235 -14.47 -4.64 18.91
CA GLY A 235 -13.59 -5.79 19.07
C GLY A 235 -13.04 -6.37 17.78
N TYR A 236 -12.01 -7.19 17.96
CA TYR A 236 -11.30 -7.87 16.87
C TYR A 236 -12.06 -9.06 16.30
N VAL A 237 -13.07 -9.58 17.01
CA VAL A 237 -13.88 -10.70 16.55
C VAL A 237 -15.34 -10.31 16.62
N THR A 238 -16.04 -10.40 15.50
CA THR A 238 -17.46 -10.00 15.40
C THR A 238 -18.29 -11.09 14.73
N PRO A 239 -19.46 -11.46 15.30
CA PRO A 239 -20.48 -12.22 14.58
C PRO A 239 -20.91 -11.48 13.33
N LEU A 240 -21.20 -12.21 12.25
CA LEU A 240 -21.68 -11.62 11.01
C LEU A 240 -23.20 -11.58 10.97
N PRO A 241 -23.82 -10.46 10.53
CA PRO A 241 -25.27 -10.35 10.41
C PRO A 241 -25.84 -11.16 9.23
N TYR A 242 -25.00 -11.52 8.26
CA TYR A 242 -25.38 -12.29 7.07
C TYR A 242 -24.35 -13.36 6.76
N TYR A 243 -24.77 -14.41 6.03
CA TYR A 243 -23.84 -15.40 5.50
C TYR A 243 -22.88 -14.76 4.49
N PRO A 244 -21.56 -14.98 4.63
CA PRO A 244 -20.58 -14.54 3.64
C PRO A 244 -20.82 -15.14 2.26
N ALA A 245 -20.37 -14.44 1.23
CA ALA A 245 -20.39 -14.96 -0.13
C ALA A 245 -19.09 -15.69 -0.47
N VAL A 246 -19.15 -16.75 -1.27
CA VAL A 246 -18.00 -17.59 -1.62
C VAL A 246 -17.50 -17.26 -3.02
N TYR A 247 -16.20 -17.02 -3.16
CA TYR A 247 -15.53 -16.75 -4.43
C TYR A 247 -14.35 -17.70 -4.67
N GLY A 248 -14.27 -18.27 -5.89
CA GLY A 248 -13.23 -19.25 -6.24
C GLY A 248 -12.42 -18.93 -7.50
N GLY A 249 -12.55 -17.73 -8.06
CA GLY A 249 -11.78 -17.31 -9.25
C GLY A 249 -10.35 -16.89 -8.90
N GLU A 250 -9.46 -16.88 -9.90
CA GLU A 250 -8.03 -16.62 -9.67
C GLU A 250 -7.71 -15.16 -9.32
N ASN A 251 -8.53 -14.21 -9.80
CA ASN A 251 -8.38 -12.77 -9.64
C ASN A 251 -9.01 -12.24 -8.34
N TRP A 252 -8.77 -12.95 -7.23
CA TRP A 252 -9.33 -12.62 -5.92
C TRP A 252 -8.88 -11.25 -5.40
N ARG A 253 -7.66 -10.81 -5.77
CA ARG A 253 -7.10 -9.52 -5.31
C ARG A 253 -7.94 -8.36 -5.83
N GLU A 254 -8.22 -8.37 -7.14
CA GLU A 254 -9.04 -7.35 -7.77
C GLU A 254 -10.47 -7.43 -7.27
N VAL A 255 -11.03 -8.63 -7.12
CA VAL A 255 -12.40 -8.82 -6.61
C VAL A 255 -12.57 -8.31 -5.18
N PHE A 256 -11.64 -8.64 -4.27
CA PHE A 256 -11.71 -8.17 -2.90
C PHE A 256 -11.52 -6.66 -2.81
N PHE A 257 -10.67 -6.09 -3.65
CA PHE A 257 -10.47 -4.64 -3.70
C PHE A 257 -11.68 -3.91 -4.29
N ASP A 258 -12.29 -4.43 -5.36
CA ASP A 258 -13.55 -3.94 -5.93
C ASP A 258 -14.69 -3.97 -4.91
N TRP A 259 -14.83 -5.09 -4.18
CA TRP A 259 -15.79 -5.22 -3.08
C TRP A 259 -15.51 -4.22 -1.96
N PHE A 260 -14.23 -4.07 -1.57
CA PHE A 260 -13.88 -3.17 -0.47
C PHE A 260 -14.23 -1.72 -0.82
N ARG A 261 -13.92 -1.30 -2.05
CA ARG A 261 -14.29 0.01 -2.59
C ARG A 261 -15.81 0.08 -2.70
N LEU A 262 -16.42 -0.62 -3.64
CA LEU A 262 -17.78 -0.30 -4.11
C LEU A 262 -18.86 -1.30 -3.67
N GLY A 263 -18.48 -2.40 -3.03
CA GLY A 263 -19.41 -3.44 -2.59
C GLY A 263 -20.14 -3.12 -1.28
N ASP A 264 -20.88 -4.12 -0.80
CA ASP A 264 -21.57 -4.08 0.48
C ASP A 264 -20.71 -4.73 1.58
N GLN A 265 -20.23 -3.91 2.51
CA GLN A 265 -19.27 -4.31 3.55
C GLN A 265 -19.91 -5.19 4.63
N ASP A 266 -21.25 -5.27 4.69
CA ASP A 266 -21.97 -6.14 5.63
C ASP A 266 -21.86 -7.63 5.24
N ILE A 267 -21.54 -7.92 3.97
CA ILE A 267 -21.41 -9.28 3.45
C ILE A 267 -19.99 -9.49 2.93
N PRO A 268 -19.09 -10.02 3.76
CA PRO A 268 -17.73 -10.28 3.33
C PRO A 268 -17.67 -11.45 2.34
N ILE A 269 -16.60 -11.48 1.55
CA ILE A 269 -16.32 -12.50 0.55
C ILE A 269 -15.26 -13.45 1.09
N VAL A 270 -15.58 -14.74 1.13
CA VAL A 270 -14.65 -15.81 1.46
C VAL A 270 -14.01 -16.34 0.19
N TYR A 271 -12.68 -16.36 0.18
CA TYR A 271 -11.93 -16.98 -0.89
C TYR A 271 -11.79 -18.48 -0.65
N CYS A 272 -12.32 -19.28 -1.58
CA CYS A 272 -12.10 -20.73 -1.62
C CYS A 272 -11.83 -21.21 -3.05
N ARG A 273 -10.61 -21.73 -3.26
CA ARG A 273 -10.22 -22.40 -4.51
C ARG A 273 -10.20 -23.91 -4.29
N GLY A 274 -11.18 -24.62 -4.85
CA GLY A 274 -11.28 -26.09 -4.79
C GLY A 274 -12.48 -26.60 -3.99
N LYS A 275 -12.33 -27.76 -3.33
CA LYS A 275 -13.39 -28.38 -2.52
C LYS A 275 -13.52 -27.67 -1.16
N CYS A 276 -14.54 -26.83 -1.02
CA CYS A 276 -15.06 -26.34 0.26
C CYS A 276 -16.50 -26.83 0.43
N GLU A 277 -16.65 -28.13 0.66
CA GLU A 277 -17.97 -28.77 0.75
C GLU A 277 -18.81 -28.16 1.89
N GLU A 278 -18.14 -27.74 2.96
CA GLU A 278 -18.72 -27.07 4.11
C GLU A 278 -19.28 -25.67 3.81
N LEU A 279 -18.86 -25.04 2.71
CA LEU A 279 -19.36 -23.73 2.26
C LEU A 279 -20.35 -23.85 1.09
N ASN A 280 -20.70 -25.06 0.63
CA ASN A 280 -21.57 -25.24 -0.54
C ASN A 280 -22.96 -24.62 -0.37
N ASN A 281 -23.45 -24.50 0.87
CA ASN A 281 -24.74 -23.91 1.20
C ASN A 281 -24.69 -22.37 1.30
N TRP A 282 -23.52 -21.76 1.14
CA TRP A 282 -23.35 -20.31 1.21
C TRP A 282 -23.55 -19.68 -0.17
N PRO A 283 -23.97 -18.41 -0.23
CA PRO A 283 -24.19 -17.74 -1.50
C PRO A 283 -22.88 -17.62 -2.30
N LYS A 284 -22.95 -17.83 -3.62
CA LYS A 284 -21.79 -17.63 -4.50
C LYS A 284 -21.65 -16.15 -4.87
N PHE A 285 -20.43 -15.65 -4.87
CA PHE A 285 -20.13 -14.30 -5.34
C PHE A 285 -19.83 -14.30 -6.84
N ILE A 286 -20.57 -13.49 -7.60
CA ILE A 286 -20.33 -13.25 -9.03
C ILE A 286 -19.99 -11.76 -9.19
N PRO A 287 -18.78 -11.40 -9.68
CA PRO A 287 -18.40 -10.00 -9.85
C PRO A 287 -19.39 -9.23 -10.74
N GLY A 288 -19.92 -8.12 -10.22
CA GLY A 288 -20.90 -7.27 -10.90
C GLY A 288 -22.36 -7.57 -10.56
N GLU A 289 -22.64 -8.68 -9.89
CA GLU A 289 -23.98 -9.02 -9.41
C GLU A 289 -24.18 -8.61 -7.94
N LYS A 290 -25.43 -8.38 -7.54
CA LYS A 290 -25.77 -8.09 -6.15
C LYS A 290 -25.62 -9.36 -5.31
N ILE A 291 -25.02 -9.21 -4.12
CA ILE A 291 -24.85 -10.31 -3.18
C ILE A 291 -26.18 -10.55 -2.44
N PRO A 292 -26.71 -11.78 -2.40
CA PRO A 292 -27.94 -12.08 -1.67
C PRO A 292 -27.71 -11.98 -0.15
N LYS A 293 -28.60 -11.27 0.55
CA LYS A 293 -28.57 -11.09 2.01
C LYS A 293 -29.32 -12.21 2.70
N ILE A 294 -28.59 -13.22 3.18
CA ILE A 294 -29.15 -14.32 3.97
C ILE A 294 -28.83 -14.07 5.44
N PRO A 295 -29.82 -13.71 6.29
CA PRO A 295 -29.57 -13.28 7.66
C PRO A 295 -29.06 -14.41 8.56
N ILE A 296 -28.26 -14.02 9.55
CA ILE A 296 -27.78 -14.87 10.62
C ILE A 296 -28.24 -14.27 11.94
N ASP A 297 -28.70 -15.12 12.85
CA ASP A 297 -28.88 -14.73 14.25
C ASP A 297 -27.52 -14.38 14.87
N ALA A 298 -27.27 -13.08 14.98
CA ALA A 298 -25.99 -12.48 15.31
C ALA A 298 -25.93 -11.93 16.75
N ASP A 299 -27.00 -12.12 17.54
CA ASP A 299 -27.04 -11.63 18.92
C ASP A 299 -26.20 -12.56 19.82
N GLN A 300 -24.94 -12.19 20.00
CA GLN A 300 -24.00 -12.98 20.77
C GLN A 300 -23.03 -12.12 21.58
N SER A 301 -23.00 -12.37 22.89
CA SER A 301 -21.93 -11.91 23.76
C SER A 301 -20.74 -12.87 23.70
N LEU A 302 -19.68 -12.47 23.02
CA LEU A 302 -18.40 -13.18 22.96
C LEU A 302 -17.42 -12.60 23.98
N LYS A 303 -16.58 -13.46 24.56
CA LYS A 303 -15.39 -13.02 25.29
C LYS A 303 -14.16 -13.27 24.42
N VAL A 304 -13.43 -12.20 24.10
CA VAL A 304 -12.28 -12.25 23.19
C VAL A 304 -11.03 -11.78 23.93
N SER A 305 -9.96 -12.57 23.87
CA SER A 305 -8.62 -12.17 24.30
C SER A 305 -7.69 -12.13 23.09
N VAL A 306 -6.84 -11.10 23.01
CA VAL A 306 -5.89 -10.91 21.90
C VAL A 306 -4.48 -10.74 22.48
N GLU A 307 -3.57 -11.58 22.01
CA GLU A 307 -2.14 -11.56 22.29
C GLU A 307 -1.38 -11.50 20.94
N ASN A 308 -0.06 -11.26 20.97
CA ASN A 308 0.74 -11.04 19.75
C ASN A 308 0.65 -12.18 18.72
N GLU A 309 0.60 -13.42 19.16
CA GLU A 309 0.58 -14.62 18.30
C GLU A 309 -0.61 -15.54 18.64
N LYS A 310 -1.63 -15.03 19.36
CA LYS A 310 -2.75 -15.84 19.86
C LYS A 310 -4.04 -15.03 20.02
N ILE A 311 -5.17 -15.61 19.64
CA ILE A 311 -6.51 -15.05 19.83
C ILE A 311 -7.38 -16.14 20.45
N ILE A 312 -8.03 -15.85 21.57
CA ILE A 312 -8.92 -16.78 22.26
C ILE A 312 -10.33 -16.21 22.17
N ILE A 313 -11.27 -17.04 21.73
CA ILE A 313 -12.69 -16.72 21.64
C ILE A 313 -13.43 -17.72 22.52
N SER A 314 -14.15 -17.23 23.51
CA SER A 314 -14.98 -18.04 24.40
C SER A 314 -16.45 -17.73 24.21
N ASN A 315 -17.29 -18.72 24.51
CA ASN A 315 -18.74 -18.71 24.33
C ASN A 315 -19.20 -18.57 22.87
N ALA A 316 -18.43 -19.08 21.90
CA ALA A 316 -18.77 -19.04 20.48
C ALA A 316 -20.00 -19.91 20.12
N HIS A 317 -20.79 -19.49 19.13
CA HIS A 317 -21.96 -20.24 18.65
C HIS A 317 -21.50 -21.19 17.57
N ILE A 318 -21.72 -22.49 17.82
CA ILE A 318 -21.31 -23.54 16.90
C ILE A 318 -22.03 -23.38 15.55
N GLY A 319 -21.27 -23.45 14.46
CA GLY A 319 -21.77 -23.34 13.09
C GLY A 319 -22.05 -21.92 12.60
N LYS A 320 -21.86 -20.88 13.44
CA LYS A 320 -22.07 -19.47 13.06
C LYS A 320 -20.74 -18.80 12.71
N PRO A 321 -20.61 -18.15 11.54
CA PRO A 321 -19.34 -17.57 11.10
C PRO A 321 -18.95 -16.35 11.94
N LEU A 322 -17.68 -16.31 12.36
CA LEU A 322 -17.07 -15.20 13.07
C LEU A 322 -15.98 -14.56 12.21
N LEU A 323 -16.07 -13.25 12.03
CA LEU A 323 -15.04 -12.46 11.36
C LEU A 323 -13.98 -12.03 12.36
N VAL A 324 -12.74 -12.42 12.11
CA VAL A 324 -11.58 -12.05 12.91
C VAL A 324 -10.81 -10.96 12.15
N LYS A 325 -10.93 -9.72 12.60
CA LYS A 325 -10.37 -8.47 12.03
C LYS A 325 -8.85 -8.35 12.23
N VAL A 326 -8.14 -9.43 11.93
CA VAL A 326 -6.68 -9.58 11.93
C VAL A 326 -6.27 -10.15 10.58
N SER A 327 -5.18 -9.63 10.02
CA SER A 327 -4.71 -10.01 8.69
C SER A 327 -4.46 -11.52 8.60
N TYR A 328 -5.01 -12.14 7.56
CA TYR A 328 -4.80 -13.54 7.25
C TYR A 328 -3.34 -13.83 6.91
N HIS A 329 -2.83 -14.96 7.39
CA HIS A 329 -1.56 -15.52 6.99
C HIS A 329 -1.60 -17.05 7.12
N LYS A 330 -0.91 -17.77 6.22
CA LYS A 330 -0.85 -19.24 6.20
C LYS A 330 -0.34 -19.88 7.51
N GLY A 331 0.39 -19.10 8.29
CA GLY A 331 0.95 -19.49 9.58
C GLY A 331 -0.07 -19.57 10.71
N TRP A 332 -1.23 -18.91 10.59
CA TRP A 332 -2.29 -19.04 11.58
C TRP A 332 -2.90 -20.45 11.54
N LYS A 333 -3.14 -21.01 12.73
CA LYS A 333 -3.79 -22.28 12.98
C LYS A 333 -4.95 -22.08 13.95
N VAL A 334 -5.88 -23.02 13.97
CA VAL A 334 -7.08 -22.95 14.80
C VAL A 334 -7.34 -24.27 15.50
N LYS A 335 -7.80 -24.21 16.75
CA LYS A 335 -8.48 -25.28 17.49
C LYS A 335 -9.91 -24.84 17.77
N GLY A 336 -10.84 -25.79 17.82
CA GLY A 336 -12.27 -25.49 18.00
C GLY A 336 -12.97 -25.03 16.70
N ALA A 337 -12.31 -25.11 15.54
CA ALA A 337 -12.89 -24.90 14.21
C ALA A 337 -12.17 -25.78 13.18
N GLU A 338 -12.77 -26.00 12.01
CA GLU A 338 -12.18 -26.84 10.94
C GLU A 338 -10.89 -26.24 10.36
N ARG A 339 -10.96 -24.97 9.98
CA ARG A 339 -9.87 -24.22 9.36
C ARG A 339 -10.12 -22.72 9.46
N ILE A 340 -9.12 -21.94 9.11
CA ILE A 340 -9.21 -20.49 8.95
C ILE A 340 -9.38 -20.18 7.47
N TYR A 341 -10.46 -19.49 7.12
CA TYR A 341 -10.71 -19.04 5.76
C TYR A 341 -10.15 -17.65 5.54
N PHE A 342 -9.66 -17.41 4.32
CA PHE A 342 -9.24 -16.09 3.90
C PHE A 342 -10.46 -15.28 3.44
N CYS A 343 -10.71 -14.16 4.10
CA CYS A 343 -11.94 -13.39 3.98
C CYS A 343 -11.64 -11.93 3.63
N SER A 344 -12.49 -11.31 2.82
CA SER A 344 -12.32 -9.91 2.46
C SER A 344 -12.48 -8.99 3.69
N PRO A 345 -11.76 -7.85 3.74
CA PRO A 345 -10.76 -7.40 2.79
C PRO A 345 -9.45 -8.20 2.84
N CYS A 346 -9.01 -8.59 4.03
CA CYS A 346 -7.77 -9.34 4.22
C CYS A 346 -7.77 -10.17 5.51
N PHE A 347 -8.95 -10.46 6.04
CA PHE A 347 -9.16 -10.98 7.37
C PHE A 347 -9.23 -12.51 7.42
N MET A 348 -9.27 -13.01 8.64
CA MET A 348 -9.56 -14.40 8.93
C MET A 348 -11.06 -14.57 9.18
N LEU A 349 -11.62 -15.68 8.72
CA LEU A 349 -12.96 -16.12 9.09
C LEU A 349 -12.87 -17.52 9.68
N VAL A 350 -13.60 -17.77 10.76
CA VAL A 350 -13.71 -19.10 11.38
C VAL A 350 -15.18 -19.47 11.57
N VAL A 351 -15.47 -20.77 11.41
CA VAL A 351 -16.78 -21.35 11.74
C VAL A 351 -16.56 -22.28 12.93
N PRO A 352 -16.97 -21.88 14.15
CA PRO A 352 -16.74 -22.65 15.37
C PRO A 352 -17.39 -24.03 15.31
N LYS A 353 -16.65 -25.04 15.77
CA LYS A 353 -17.10 -26.41 16.10
C LYS A 353 -17.19 -26.63 17.62
N ASP A 354 -16.56 -25.75 18.40
CA ASP A 354 -16.56 -25.73 19.86
C ASP A 354 -16.89 -24.31 20.36
N LYS A 355 -17.29 -24.17 21.63
CA LYS A 355 -17.54 -22.89 22.29
C LYS A 355 -16.25 -22.11 22.54
N ASP A 356 -15.15 -22.82 22.75
CA ASP A 356 -13.83 -22.24 22.93
C ASP A 356 -13.00 -22.45 21.66
N VAL A 357 -12.66 -21.35 20.98
CA VAL A 357 -11.88 -21.33 19.75
C VAL A 357 -10.55 -20.63 20.03
N GLU A 358 -9.45 -21.31 19.71
CA GLU A 358 -8.09 -20.79 19.86
C GLU A 358 -7.46 -20.63 18.49
N LEU A 359 -7.15 -19.40 18.08
CA LEU A 359 -6.29 -19.14 16.93
C LEU A 359 -4.88 -18.85 17.44
N TYR A 360 -3.87 -19.50 16.85
CA TYR A 360 -2.47 -19.28 17.23
C TYR A 360 -1.56 -19.28 16.01
N TYR A 361 -0.50 -18.48 16.06
CA TYR A 361 0.45 -18.35 14.96
C TYR A 361 1.57 -19.38 15.09
N GLN A 362 1.84 -20.11 14.01
CA GLN A 362 2.93 -21.07 13.92
C GLN A 362 3.92 -20.64 12.84
N ARG A 363 5.21 -20.60 13.20
CA ARG A 363 6.29 -20.32 12.25
C ARG A 363 6.44 -21.48 11.27
N GLY A 364 6.59 -21.15 9.98
CA GLY A 364 6.82 -22.13 8.93
C GLY A 364 8.24 -22.72 8.97
N PHE A 365 8.46 -23.79 8.20
CA PHE A 365 9.76 -24.45 8.09
C PHE A 365 10.86 -23.50 7.57
N GLU A 366 10.46 -22.49 6.78
CA GLU A 366 11.34 -21.48 6.18
C GLU A 366 12.10 -20.70 7.25
N PHE A 367 11.47 -20.44 8.39
CA PHE A 367 12.11 -19.80 9.55
C PHE A 367 13.26 -20.65 10.10
N PHE A 368 13.04 -21.95 10.25
CA PHE A 368 14.05 -22.88 10.77
C PHE A 368 15.21 -23.08 9.78
N VAL A 369 14.92 -23.11 8.48
CA VAL A 369 15.97 -23.14 7.44
C VAL A 369 16.84 -21.88 7.51
N GLY A 370 16.23 -20.70 7.64
CA GLY A 370 16.97 -19.44 7.80
C GLY A 370 17.88 -19.43 9.04
N LEU A 371 17.35 -19.94 10.16
CA LEU A 371 18.10 -20.08 11.41
C LEU A 371 19.26 -21.07 11.27
N LEU A 372 19.04 -22.22 10.64
CA LEU A 372 20.09 -23.20 10.33
C LEU A 372 21.18 -22.61 9.43
N MET A 373 20.81 -21.92 8.35
CA MET A 373 21.78 -21.25 7.47
C MET A 373 22.59 -20.18 8.21
N THR A 374 21.95 -19.45 9.13
CA THR A 374 22.64 -18.46 9.97
C THR A 374 23.68 -19.13 10.87
N PHE A 375 23.32 -20.25 11.51
CA PHE A 375 24.26 -21.03 12.32
C PHE A 375 25.39 -21.61 11.48
N ILE A 376 25.12 -22.13 10.29
CA ILE A 376 26.16 -22.62 9.36
C ILE A 376 27.10 -21.47 8.96
N ALA A 377 26.57 -20.28 8.67
CA ALA A 377 27.38 -19.12 8.30
C ALA A 377 28.26 -18.66 9.46
N ILE A 378 27.72 -18.58 10.68
CA ILE A 378 28.50 -18.24 11.88
C ILE A 378 29.56 -19.31 12.14
N PHE A 379 29.21 -20.60 12.06
CA PHE A 379 30.14 -21.71 12.22
C PHE A 379 31.26 -21.64 11.17
N TYR A 380 30.91 -21.39 9.91
CA TYR A 380 31.88 -21.21 8.85
C TYR A 380 32.84 -20.05 9.16
N LEU A 381 32.31 -18.89 9.58
CA LEU A 381 33.13 -17.71 9.94
C LEU A 381 34.07 -17.98 11.13
N LEU A 382 33.63 -18.75 12.13
CA LEU A 382 34.42 -19.04 13.34
C LEU A 382 35.46 -20.13 13.12
N PHE A 383 35.15 -21.18 12.36
CA PHE A 383 35.96 -22.40 12.28
C PHE A 383 36.75 -22.53 10.98
N THR A 384 36.41 -21.78 9.93
CA THR A 384 37.31 -21.68 8.79
C THR A 384 38.39 -20.66 9.09
N LYS A 385 39.63 -21.12 9.30
CA LYS A 385 40.78 -20.24 9.14
C LYS A 385 40.66 -19.68 7.72
N ILE A 386 40.52 -18.36 7.60
CA ILE A 386 40.59 -17.65 6.32
C ILE A 386 42.00 -17.90 5.77
N LYS A 387 42.18 -19.03 5.08
CA LYS A 387 43.41 -19.33 4.36
C LYS A 387 43.48 -18.34 3.23
N GLU A 388 44.68 -17.80 2.99
CA GLU A 388 44.91 -17.03 1.79
C GLU A 388 44.42 -17.85 0.58
N PRO A 389 43.53 -17.27 -0.23
CA PRO A 389 42.92 -17.93 -1.36
C PRO A 389 44.02 -18.26 -2.37
N SER A 390 44.49 -19.51 -2.38
CA SER A 390 45.45 -19.95 -3.38
C SER A 390 44.80 -19.84 -4.77
N ILE A 391 45.31 -18.93 -5.58
CA ILE A 391 44.77 -18.61 -6.89
C ILE A 391 45.11 -19.76 -7.84
N LYS A 392 44.18 -20.71 -8.00
CA LYS A 392 44.15 -21.57 -9.19
C LYS A 392 43.12 -21.02 -10.16
N THR A 393 43.60 -20.31 -11.17
CA THR A 393 42.83 -19.84 -12.33
C THR A 393 42.42 -21.01 -13.22
N LYS A 394 41.37 -21.72 -12.81
CA LYS A 394 40.53 -22.55 -13.70
C LYS A 394 39.07 -22.48 -13.25
N SER A 395 38.51 -21.29 -13.03
CA SER A 395 37.06 -21.17 -13.04
C SER A 395 36.62 -21.07 -14.50
N SER A 396 35.83 -22.04 -14.93
CA SER A 396 35.39 -22.21 -16.32
C SER A 396 34.79 -20.92 -16.89
N PHE A 397 35.33 -20.45 -18.01
CA PHE A 397 34.77 -19.36 -18.85
C PHE A 397 33.25 -19.50 -18.99
N PHE A 398 32.74 -20.73 -19.06
CA PHE A 398 31.33 -21.09 -19.10
C PHE A 398 30.48 -20.50 -17.96
N ILE A 399 30.94 -20.57 -16.70
CA ILE A 399 30.18 -20.04 -15.56
C ILE A 399 30.13 -18.51 -15.62
N VAL A 400 31.23 -17.88 -16.02
CA VAL A 400 31.30 -16.42 -16.20
C VAL A 400 30.36 -15.99 -17.35
N SER A 401 30.33 -16.73 -18.46
CA SER A 401 29.42 -16.45 -19.58
C SER A 401 27.95 -16.59 -19.19
N ILE A 402 27.57 -17.61 -18.41
CA ILE A 402 26.19 -17.78 -17.92
C ILE A 402 25.80 -16.61 -17.01
N VAL A 403 26.69 -16.23 -16.09
CA VAL A 403 26.46 -15.09 -15.20
C VAL A 403 26.29 -13.82 -16.03
N ILE A 404 27.21 -13.49 -16.95
CA ILE A 404 27.09 -12.31 -17.82
C ILE A 404 25.78 -12.32 -18.63
N ALA A 405 25.41 -13.45 -19.23
CA ALA A 405 24.16 -13.58 -19.99
C ALA A 405 22.91 -13.34 -19.12
N ALA A 406 22.88 -13.90 -17.90
CA ALA A 406 21.80 -13.66 -16.96
C ALA A 406 21.72 -12.16 -16.58
N LEU A 407 22.87 -11.54 -16.30
CA LEU A 407 22.95 -10.14 -15.89
C LEU A 407 22.48 -9.19 -17.00
N VAL A 408 22.91 -9.43 -18.26
CA VAL A 408 22.44 -8.66 -19.43
C VAL A 408 20.93 -8.84 -19.62
N THR A 409 20.42 -10.07 -19.49
CA THR A 409 18.98 -10.35 -19.61
C THR A 409 18.18 -9.60 -18.56
N PHE A 410 18.59 -9.66 -17.28
CA PHE A 410 17.93 -8.92 -16.20
C PHE A 410 18.01 -7.40 -16.38
N SER A 411 19.07 -6.87 -16.98
CA SER A 411 19.24 -5.44 -17.26
C SER A 411 18.32 -4.97 -18.39
N VAL A 412 18.27 -5.72 -19.49
CA VAL A 412 17.35 -5.45 -20.62
C VAL A 412 15.91 -5.53 -20.14
N MET A 413 15.55 -6.58 -19.39
CA MET A 413 14.22 -6.71 -18.79
C MET A 413 13.89 -5.53 -17.88
N GLY A 414 14.77 -5.18 -16.94
CA GLY A 414 14.58 -4.05 -16.04
C GLY A 414 14.38 -2.72 -16.76
N THR A 415 15.13 -2.49 -17.84
CA THR A 415 15.02 -1.27 -18.66
C THR A 415 13.70 -1.21 -19.41
N ILE A 416 13.30 -2.29 -20.09
CA ILE A 416 12.01 -2.37 -20.78
C ILE A 416 10.87 -2.09 -19.79
N PHE A 417 10.92 -2.70 -18.60
CA PHE A 417 9.89 -2.52 -17.59
C PHE A 417 9.83 -1.11 -17.00
N TYR A 418 10.97 -0.46 -16.79
CA TYR A 418 11.01 0.93 -16.35
C TYR A 418 10.27 1.85 -17.34
N PHE A 419 10.49 1.65 -18.65
CA PHE A 419 9.81 2.44 -19.69
C PHE A 419 8.33 2.07 -19.88
N GLU A 420 7.90 0.89 -19.44
CA GLU A 420 6.49 0.46 -19.47
C GLU A 420 5.72 0.83 -18.19
N ALA A 421 6.38 1.39 -17.16
CA ALA A 421 5.76 1.75 -15.90
C ALA A 421 4.56 2.71 -16.12
N PRO A 422 3.41 2.50 -15.43
CA PRO A 422 2.21 3.31 -15.65
C PRO A 422 2.42 4.82 -15.43
N GLU A 423 3.31 5.23 -14.53
CA GLU A 423 3.65 6.65 -14.29
C GLU A 423 4.30 7.32 -15.50
N VAL A 424 5.12 6.58 -16.26
CA VAL A 424 5.73 7.05 -17.50
C VAL A 424 4.66 7.27 -18.57
N ALA A 425 3.56 6.51 -18.52
CA ALA A 425 2.46 6.63 -19.46
C ALA A 425 1.81 8.02 -19.44
N ILE A 426 1.51 8.55 -18.25
CA ILE A 426 0.89 9.89 -18.12
C ILE A 426 1.80 10.94 -18.73
N ARG A 427 3.10 10.94 -18.38
CA ARG A 427 4.06 11.91 -18.91
C ARG A 427 4.13 11.86 -20.43
N LYS A 428 4.09 10.66 -21.00
CA LYS A 428 4.08 10.46 -22.45
C LYS A 428 2.78 10.95 -23.09
N VAL A 429 1.63 10.67 -22.48
CA VAL A 429 0.31 11.14 -22.93
C VAL A 429 0.27 12.66 -22.93
N LEU A 430 0.69 13.31 -21.84
CA LEU A 430 0.75 14.77 -21.73
C LEU A 430 1.61 15.40 -22.83
N ASN A 431 2.83 14.88 -23.04
CA ASN A 431 3.72 15.38 -24.10
C ASN A 431 3.09 15.24 -25.50
N LEU A 432 2.41 14.12 -25.78
CA LEU A 432 1.69 13.94 -27.05
C LEU A 432 0.50 14.89 -27.19
N MET A 433 -0.23 15.16 -26.10
CA MET A 433 -1.31 16.14 -26.08
C MET A 433 -0.80 17.56 -26.34
N ASP A 434 0.34 17.94 -25.76
CA ASP A 434 0.99 19.24 -26.01
C ASP A 434 1.40 19.40 -27.48
N GLN A 435 1.83 18.31 -28.11
CA GLN A 435 2.13 18.24 -29.55
C GLN A 435 0.88 18.14 -30.44
N ARG A 436 -0.32 18.11 -29.85
CA ARG A 436 -1.62 17.88 -30.53
C ARG A 436 -1.74 16.52 -31.24
N ASP A 437 -0.88 15.55 -30.93
CA ASP A 437 -0.98 14.17 -31.41
C ASP A 437 -1.95 13.36 -30.53
N HIS A 438 -3.25 13.66 -30.65
CA HIS A 438 -4.32 12.99 -29.89
C HIS A 438 -4.44 11.50 -30.23
N SER A 439 -4.20 11.13 -31.49
CA SER A 439 -4.19 9.73 -31.94
C SER A 439 -3.02 8.93 -31.33
N GLY A 440 -1.84 9.54 -31.25
CA GLY A 440 -0.68 9.00 -30.55
C GLY A 440 -0.96 8.79 -29.06
N ALA A 441 -1.57 9.77 -28.40
CA ALA A 441 -1.95 9.67 -27.00
C ALA A 441 -2.92 8.48 -26.76
N LEU A 442 -3.95 8.32 -27.60
CA LEU A 442 -4.88 7.19 -27.52
C LEU A 442 -4.19 5.83 -27.70
N ARG A 443 -3.20 5.72 -28.60
CA ARG A 443 -2.41 4.48 -28.75
C ARG A 443 -1.60 4.14 -27.49
N VAL A 444 -1.13 5.14 -26.76
CA VAL A 444 -0.44 4.92 -25.48
C VAL A 444 -1.44 4.47 -24.42
N ILE A 445 -2.58 5.15 -24.30
CA ILE A 445 -3.64 4.82 -23.32
C ILE A 445 -4.17 3.40 -23.52
N ALA A 446 -4.40 2.98 -24.77
CA ALA A 446 -4.92 1.65 -25.10
C ALA A 446 -4.08 0.49 -24.54
N LYS A 447 -2.78 0.70 -24.26
CA LYS A 447 -1.92 -0.31 -23.63
C LYS A 447 -2.33 -0.62 -22.18
N TYR A 448 -3.04 0.30 -21.53
CA TYR A 448 -3.42 0.23 -20.12
C TYR A 448 -4.91 -0.13 -19.92
N ASP A 449 -5.70 -0.26 -21.00
CA ASP A 449 -7.15 -0.56 -20.93
C ASP A 449 -7.45 -1.89 -20.19
N LYS A 450 -6.52 -2.85 -20.22
CA LYS A 450 -6.66 -4.15 -19.53
C LYS A 450 -6.49 -4.08 -18.00
N LEU A 451 -5.91 -2.99 -17.47
CA LEU A 451 -5.71 -2.85 -16.04
C LEU A 451 -7.06 -2.61 -15.36
N ARG A 452 -7.36 -3.35 -14.29
CA ARG A 452 -8.55 -3.10 -13.46
C ARG A 452 -8.37 -1.92 -12.52
N HIS A 453 -7.21 -1.83 -11.89
CA HIS A 453 -6.82 -0.78 -10.96
C HIS A 453 -5.44 -0.26 -11.32
N SER A 454 -5.23 1.04 -11.06
CA SER A 454 -3.93 1.68 -10.98
C SER A 454 -4.15 3.11 -10.51
N ILE A 455 -3.15 3.69 -9.85
CA ILE A 455 -3.16 5.09 -9.44
C ILE A 455 -3.32 6.05 -10.64
N VAL A 456 -2.82 5.66 -11.82
CA VAL A 456 -2.85 6.49 -13.03
C VAL A 456 -4.11 6.29 -13.88
N LEU A 457 -4.84 5.19 -13.71
CA LEU A 457 -5.90 4.82 -14.63
C LEU A 457 -7.09 5.81 -14.69
N PRO A 458 -7.54 6.41 -13.57
CA PRO A 458 -8.54 7.48 -13.63
C PRO A 458 -8.08 8.65 -14.52
N GLN A 459 -6.81 9.05 -14.42
CA GLN A 459 -6.26 10.13 -15.24
C GLN A 459 -6.15 9.73 -16.72
N LEU A 460 -5.73 8.49 -17.01
CA LEU A 460 -5.65 8.01 -18.39
C LEU A 460 -7.04 7.95 -19.06
N LEU A 461 -8.08 7.50 -18.35
CA LEU A 461 -9.46 7.51 -18.85
C LEU A 461 -9.98 8.93 -19.08
N TYR A 462 -9.60 9.88 -18.22
CA TYR A 462 -9.93 11.29 -18.39
C TYR A 462 -9.29 11.86 -19.67
N TYR A 463 -7.99 11.65 -19.85
CA TYR A 463 -7.29 12.09 -21.06
C TYR A 463 -7.78 11.36 -22.32
N LYS A 464 -8.24 10.11 -22.21
CA LYS A 464 -8.90 9.38 -23.30
C LYS A 464 -10.13 10.13 -23.79
N GLY A 465 -11.02 10.52 -22.88
CA GLY A 465 -12.22 11.32 -23.19
C GLY A 465 -11.87 12.64 -23.87
N LEU A 466 -10.91 13.40 -23.32
CA LEU A 466 -10.45 14.66 -23.91
C LEU A 466 -9.86 14.49 -25.31
N CYS A 467 -9.03 13.45 -25.54
CA CYS A 467 -8.47 13.19 -26.86
C CYS A 467 -9.56 12.84 -27.89
N LEU A 468 -10.58 12.09 -27.48
CA LEU A 468 -11.70 11.71 -28.35
C LEU A 468 -12.57 12.92 -28.70
N GLU A 469 -12.79 13.84 -27.76
CA GLU A 469 -13.45 15.12 -28.08
C GLU A 469 -12.68 15.93 -29.12
N ARG A 470 -11.34 16.01 -28.99
CA ARG A 470 -10.48 16.73 -29.95
C ARG A 470 -10.42 16.08 -31.32
N LEU A 471 -10.73 14.79 -31.40
CA LEU A 471 -10.84 14.03 -32.64
C LEU A 471 -12.28 13.96 -33.17
N GLU A 472 -13.19 14.80 -32.65
CA GLU A 472 -14.58 14.88 -33.08
C GLU A 472 -15.34 13.54 -32.95
N LYS A 473 -15.00 12.75 -31.92
CA LYS A 473 -15.62 11.47 -31.57
C LYS A 473 -16.40 11.57 -30.24
N PRO A 474 -17.50 12.33 -30.18
CA PRO A 474 -18.19 12.62 -28.92
C PRO A 474 -18.81 11.39 -28.25
N ASP A 475 -19.31 10.41 -29.02
CA ASP A 475 -19.90 9.20 -28.44
C ASP A 475 -18.86 8.30 -27.74
N GLU A 476 -17.68 8.18 -28.33
CA GLU A 476 -16.56 7.45 -27.71
C GLU A 476 -16.04 8.21 -26.47
N ALA A 477 -16.05 9.55 -26.51
CA ALA A 477 -15.69 10.38 -25.36
C ALA A 477 -16.68 10.19 -24.19
N ILE A 478 -17.99 10.22 -24.46
CA ILE A 478 -19.06 9.94 -23.50
C ILE A 478 -18.84 8.56 -22.86
N SER A 479 -18.58 7.52 -23.66
CA SER A 479 -18.30 6.18 -23.14
C SER A 479 -17.08 6.16 -22.21
N SER A 480 -16.03 6.91 -22.54
CA SER A 480 -14.80 6.97 -21.73
C SER A 480 -15.02 7.67 -20.39
N PHE A 481 -15.77 8.77 -20.36
CA PHE A 481 -16.10 9.47 -19.12
C PHE A 481 -17.09 8.68 -18.26
N HIS A 482 -18.06 7.99 -18.86
CA HIS A 482 -18.92 7.05 -18.13
C HIS A 482 -18.12 5.91 -17.50
N GLU A 483 -17.16 5.35 -18.24
CA GLU A 483 -16.29 4.31 -17.71
C GLU A 483 -15.48 4.82 -16.51
N LEU A 484 -14.93 6.04 -16.60
CA LEU A 484 -14.22 6.69 -15.49
C LEU A 484 -15.12 6.80 -14.26
N TYR A 485 -16.30 7.39 -14.41
CA TYR A 485 -17.24 7.59 -13.30
C TYR A 485 -17.68 6.26 -12.69
N ARG A 486 -17.99 5.26 -13.53
CA ARG A 486 -18.43 3.94 -13.07
C ARG A 486 -17.36 3.17 -12.30
N ARG A 487 -16.09 3.25 -12.73
CA ARG A 487 -14.98 2.47 -12.15
C ARG A 487 -14.28 3.20 -11.00
N PHE A 488 -14.31 4.52 -11.00
CA PHE A 488 -13.59 5.37 -10.05
C PHE A 488 -14.47 6.48 -9.46
N PRO A 489 -15.71 6.19 -9.02
CA PRO A 489 -16.61 7.21 -8.46
C PRO A 489 -16.06 7.80 -7.14
N ASP A 490 -15.08 7.15 -6.55
CA ASP A 490 -14.45 7.49 -5.29
C ASP A 490 -13.24 8.43 -5.44
N THR A 491 -12.91 8.86 -6.65
CA THR A 491 -11.75 9.71 -6.96
C THR A 491 -12.19 11.13 -7.31
N ASP A 492 -11.29 12.11 -7.17
CA ASP A 492 -11.56 13.47 -7.65
C ASP A 492 -11.74 13.53 -9.18
N MET A 493 -11.18 12.55 -9.91
CA MET A 493 -11.34 12.45 -11.37
C MET A 493 -12.78 12.21 -11.80
N ALA A 494 -13.61 11.58 -10.95
CA ALA A 494 -15.03 11.37 -11.23
C ALA A 494 -15.79 12.70 -11.35
N ALA A 495 -15.43 13.72 -10.57
CA ALA A 495 -16.03 15.04 -10.66
C ALA A 495 -15.78 15.66 -12.05
N TYR A 496 -14.54 15.57 -12.56
CA TYR A 496 -14.21 16.05 -13.88
C TYR A 496 -14.95 15.29 -14.98
N ALA A 497 -15.06 13.96 -14.88
CA ALA A 497 -15.82 13.18 -15.87
C ALA A 497 -17.30 13.58 -15.89
N LEU A 498 -17.94 13.78 -14.73
CA LEU A 498 -19.34 14.23 -14.64
C LEU A 498 -19.51 15.62 -15.27
N PHE A 499 -18.57 16.54 -15.02
CA PHE A 499 -18.59 17.85 -15.65
C PHE A 499 -18.54 17.77 -17.19
N HIS A 500 -17.63 16.98 -17.76
CA HIS A 500 -17.54 16.82 -19.22
C HIS A 500 -18.72 16.07 -19.82
N LEU A 501 -19.27 15.06 -19.11
CA LEU A 501 -20.51 14.40 -19.53
C LEU A 501 -21.66 15.42 -19.63
N GLY A 502 -21.82 16.30 -18.64
CA GLY A 502 -22.80 17.38 -18.70
C GLY A 502 -22.60 18.29 -19.91
N GLN A 503 -21.35 18.71 -20.18
CA GLN A 503 -21.05 19.56 -21.34
C GLN A 503 -21.35 18.88 -22.67
N LEU A 504 -21.05 17.59 -22.78
CA LEU A 504 -21.32 16.80 -23.98
C LEU A 504 -22.82 16.60 -24.21
N MET A 505 -23.60 16.41 -23.15
CA MET A 505 -25.06 16.33 -23.24
C MET A 505 -25.70 17.67 -23.63
N GLU A 506 -25.19 18.79 -23.12
CA GLU A 506 -25.61 20.11 -23.59
C GLU A 506 -25.36 20.32 -25.08
N ARG A 507 -24.16 19.96 -25.58
CA ARG A 507 -23.83 20.07 -27.01
C ARG A 507 -24.75 19.21 -27.88
N LYS A 508 -25.25 18.09 -27.33
CA LYS A 508 -26.25 17.22 -27.98
C LYS A 508 -27.69 17.73 -27.86
N GLY A 509 -27.94 18.79 -27.10
CA GLY A 509 -29.28 19.31 -26.81
C GLY A 509 -30.06 18.52 -25.75
N ASN A 510 -29.42 17.56 -25.07
CA ASN A 510 -30.04 16.80 -23.98
C ASN A 510 -29.83 17.50 -22.64
N LEU A 511 -30.63 18.53 -22.38
CA LEU A 511 -30.47 19.38 -21.20
C LEU A 511 -30.83 18.68 -19.89
N GLU A 512 -31.75 17.71 -19.91
CA GLU A 512 -32.15 16.95 -18.72
C GLU A 512 -30.97 16.10 -18.20
N GLU A 513 -30.36 15.27 -19.06
CA GLU A 513 -29.19 14.49 -18.67
C GLU A 513 -28.00 15.38 -18.26
N ALA A 514 -27.83 16.54 -18.92
CA ALA A 514 -26.79 17.48 -18.52
C ALA A 514 -26.98 17.98 -17.08
N ILE A 515 -28.21 18.35 -16.72
CA ILE A 515 -28.56 18.76 -15.35
C ILE A 515 -28.28 17.61 -14.37
N ASP A 516 -28.64 16.38 -14.71
CA ASP A 516 -28.38 15.22 -13.84
C ASP A 516 -26.88 15.01 -13.58
N PHE A 517 -26.04 15.05 -14.61
CA PHE A 517 -24.59 14.92 -14.43
C PHE A 517 -24.00 16.04 -13.60
N TYR A 518 -24.39 17.30 -13.85
CA TYR A 518 -23.89 18.40 -13.03
C TYR A 518 -24.41 18.34 -11.59
N THR A 519 -25.65 17.89 -11.37
CA THR A 519 -26.18 17.65 -10.02
C THR A 519 -25.37 16.59 -9.30
N LEU A 520 -25.09 15.46 -9.95
CA LEU A 520 -24.22 14.42 -9.39
C LEU A 520 -22.81 14.94 -9.07
N GLY A 521 -22.24 15.77 -9.96
CA GLY A 521 -20.93 16.38 -9.78
C GLY A 521 -20.88 17.33 -8.58
N TYR A 522 -21.90 18.16 -8.42
CA TYR A 522 -21.97 19.10 -7.31
C TYR A 522 -22.32 18.43 -5.98
N GLU A 523 -23.35 17.59 -5.93
CA GLU A 523 -23.82 16.99 -4.67
C GLU A 523 -22.80 16.02 -4.07
N ASN A 524 -22.16 15.20 -4.92
CA ASN A 524 -21.21 14.21 -4.45
C ASN A 524 -19.81 14.79 -4.27
N TYR A 525 -19.37 15.74 -5.13
CA TYR A 525 -17.98 16.20 -5.19
C TYR A 525 -17.76 17.66 -4.82
N GLN A 526 -18.84 18.45 -4.65
CA GLN A 526 -18.78 19.90 -4.43
C GLN A 526 -18.02 20.62 -5.57
N ASP A 527 -18.10 20.06 -6.79
CA ASP A 527 -17.43 20.64 -7.96
C ASP A 527 -18.04 21.97 -8.37
N LEU A 528 -17.20 23.00 -8.45
CA LEU A 528 -17.63 24.37 -8.73
C LEU A 528 -18.04 24.55 -10.20
N GLY A 529 -17.44 23.82 -11.14
CA GLY A 529 -17.80 23.89 -12.56
C GLY A 529 -19.21 23.36 -12.80
N CYS A 530 -19.53 22.23 -12.16
CA CYS A 530 -20.87 21.65 -12.14
C CYS A 530 -21.89 22.63 -11.52
N PHE A 531 -21.57 23.24 -10.38
CA PHE A 531 -22.44 24.24 -9.75
C PHE A 531 -22.75 25.43 -10.65
N GLN A 532 -21.72 25.99 -11.29
CA GLN A 532 -21.88 27.13 -12.20
C GLN A 532 -22.74 26.76 -13.42
N SER A 533 -22.57 25.56 -13.95
CA SER A 533 -23.34 25.06 -15.09
C SER A 533 -24.81 24.83 -14.73
N LEU A 534 -25.09 24.25 -13.55
CA LEU A 534 -26.46 24.16 -13.01
C LEU A 534 -27.11 25.52 -12.86
N LYS A 535 -26.39 26.50 -12.29
CA LYS A 535 -26.91 27.85 -12.09
C LYS A 535 -27.28 28.50 -13.44
N ARG A 536 -26.44 28.32 -14.47
CA ARG A 536 -26.73 28.82 -15.82
C ARG A 536 -27.97 28.16 -16.42
N LEU A 537 -28.06 26.83 -16.38
CA LEU A 537 -29.16 26.09 -16.99
C LEU A 537 -30.50 26.32 -16.27
N ARG A 538 -30.49 26.41 -14.94
CA ARG A 538 -31.72 26.69 -14.15
C ARG A 538 -32.12 28.17 -14.19
N GLY A 539 -31.15 29.07 -14.27
CA GLY A 539 -31.39 30.52 -14.34
C GLY A 539 -31.80 31.02 -15.73
N GLY A 540 -31.58 30.25 -16.80
CA GLY A 540 -32.01 30.58 -18.16
C GLY A 540 -33.42 30.10 -18.52
N ASN A 541 -34.12 29.39 -17.62
CA ASN A 541 -35.50 28.94 -17.77
C ASN A 541 -36.53 29.84 -17.02
N GLN A 542 -36.09 31.00 -16.54
CA GLN A 542 -36.94 32.11 -16.08
C GLN A 542 -36.82 33.26 -17.07
#